data_AF-A0A0B8PCK7-F1
#
_entry.id   AF-A0A0B8PCK7-F1
#
_cell.length_a   1.000
_cell.length_b   1.000
_cell.length_c   1.000
_cell.angle_alpha   90.00
_cell.angle_beta   90.00
_cell.angle_gamma   90.00
#
_symmetry.space_group_name_H-M   'P 1'
#
loop_
_entity.id
_entity.type
_entity.pdbx_description
1 polymer ?
#
loop_
_entity_poly.entity_id
_entity_poly.type
_entity_poly.pdbx_seq_one_letter_code
_entity_poly.pdbx_strand_id
1 'polypeptide(L)'
;MITKSSIAHTPKSADAYAFDTETLHLRLRTAKNEVERVVLWIGDPYHWAEGGLDGGNLGGSEAHGWVGGNEVKMELEGQTEHHDHWFAEFTPPKRRTRYGFILEGKDGEKIIYGEKRVVDIRDPKVAEAECSNISNFFCFPYLNPRDVLDTPKWVEKTVWYQIFPERFANGRPEISPEGVQPWGTDPDPFNFMGGDLWGVIDKLDYLQDLGVNGLYFCPIFTANANHKYDTVDYYNVDPHFGGNEAFKALVKEAHKRGMKVMLDAVFNHIGDQSPLWLEW
;
A
#
# COMPACT_ATOMS: atom_id res chain seq x y z
N MET A 1 -16.19 29.20 -7.90
CA MET A 1 -14.84 29.38 -8.47
C MET A 1 -13.98 28.23 -7.98
N ILE A 2 -13.19 27.63 -8.87
CA ILE A 2 -12.25 26.56 -8.56
C ILE A 2 -10.96 27.17 -8.01
N THR A 3 -10.62 26.80 -6.78
CA THR A 3 -9.39 27.16 -6.11
C THR A 3 -8.24 26.35 -6.69
N LYS A 4 -7.55 26.93 -7.67
CA LYS A 4 -6.47 26.26 -8.44
C LYS A 4 -5.35 25.69 -7.56
N SER A 5 -5.01 26.35 -6.45
CA SER A 5 -4.00 25.89 -5.51
C SER A 5 -4.38 24.62 -4.73
N SER A 6 -5.67 24.25 -4.74
CA SER A 6 -6.18 23.05 -4.08
C SER A 6 -6.32 21.86 -5.05
N ILE A 7 -6.05 22.07 -6.35
CA ILE A 7 -6.00 21.00 -7.33
C ILE A 7 -4.65 20.29 -7.18
N ALA A 8 -4.66 18.96 -7.02
CA ALA A 8 -3.43 18.19 -6.90
C ALA A 8 -3.54 16.83 -7.58
N HIS A 9 -2.48 16.49 -8.32
CA HIS A 9 -2.24 15.19 -8.90
C HIS A 9 -0.73 14.99 -9.07
N THR A 10 -0.24 13.78 -8.84
CA THR A 10 1.14 13.37 -9.17
C THR A 10 1.11 12.13 -10.06
N PRO A 11 1.89 12.04 -11.16
CA PRO A 11 1.85 10.89 -12.08
C PRO A 11 2.62 9.67 -11.53
N LYS A 12 2.43 9.34 -10.24
CA LYS A 12 3.03 8.20 -9.54
C LYS A 12 2.29 7.94 -8.21
N SER A 13 2.67 6.86 -7.55
CA SER A 13 2.20 6.52 -6.19
C SER A 13 0.67 6.40 -6.13
N ALA A 14 0.01 6.96 -5.11
CA ALA A 14 -1.42 6.79 -4.89
C ALA A 14 -2.33 7.49 -5.93
N ASP A 15 -1.78 8.45 -6.66
CA ASP A 15 -2.51 9.27 -7.64
C ASP A 15 -2.47 8.69 -9.06
N ALA A 16 -1.44 7.89 -9.38
CA ALA A 16 -1.34 7.19 -10.65
C ALA A 16 -0.54 5.88 -10.51
N TYR A 17 -1.20 4.75 -10.72
CA TYR A 17 -0.58 3.43 -10.60
C TYR A 17 -1.28 2.39 -11.46
N ALA A 18 -0.52 1.37 -11.89
CA ALA A 18 -1.08 0.19 -12.54
C ALA A 18 -1.82 -0.66 -11.50
N PHE A 19 -3.12 -0.86 -11.69
CA PHE A 19 -3.93 -1.71 -10.83
C PHE A 19 -3.72 -3.18 -11.14
N ASP A 20 -3.69 -3.50 -12.44
CA ASP A 20 -3.34 -4.80 -12.99
C ASP A 20 -2.47 -4.58 -14.25
N THR A 21 -2.26 -5.62 -15.06
CA THR A 21 -1.40 -5.55 -16.27
C THR A 21 -1.97 -4.77 -17.45
N GLU A 22 -3.22 -4.29 -17.34
CA GLU A 22 -3.98 -3.64 -18.40
C GLU A 22 -4.61 -2.32 -17.93
N THR A 23 -4.96 -2.22 -16.64
CA THR A 23 -5.74 -1.12 -16.06
C THR A 23 -4.85 -0.13 -15.31
N LEU A 24 -4.97 1.14 -15.67
CA LEU A 24 -4.38 2.28 -14.98
C LEU A 24 -5.43 2.94 -14.08
N HIS A 25 -5.10 3.15 -12.81
CA HIS A 25 -5.90 3.97 -11.89
C HIS A 25 -5.32 5.37 -11.82
N LEU A 26 -6.18 6.38 -11.91
CA LEU A 26 -5.83 7.79 -11.81
C LEU A 26 -6.75 8.50 -10.82
N ARG A 27 -6.16 9.32 -9.96
CA ARG A 27 -6.88 10.16 -9.00
C ARG A 27 -6.56 11.63 -9.17
N LEU A 28 -7.52 12.47 -8.81
CA LEU A 28 -7.37 13.91 -8.72
C LEU A 28 -7.96 14.38 -7.40
N ARG A 29 -7.29 15.32 -6.74
CA ARG A 29 -7.82 16.01 -5.57
C ARG A 29 -8.20 17.44 -5.93
N THR A 30 -9.35 17.91 -5.46
CA THR A 30 -9.80 19.32 -5.59
C THR A 30 -10.29 19.85 -4.24
N ALA A 31 -10.46 21.17 -4.10
CA ALA A 31 -11.17 21.72 -2.94
C ALA A 31 -12.61 21.19 -2.91
N LYS A 32 -13.10 20.95 -1.69
CA LYS A 32 -14.41 20.34 -1.45
C LYS A 32 -15.56 21.19 -1.99
N ASN A 33 -16.48 20.57 -2.72
CA ASN A 33 -17.73 21.15 -3.25
C ASN A 33 -17.53 22.34 -4.22
N GLU A 34 -16.34 22.51 -4.80
CA GLU A 34 -16.07 23.56 -5.80
C GLU A 34 -16.20 23.07 -7.25
N VAL A 35 -15.98 21.78 -7.48
CA VAL A 35 -15.97 21.14 -8.81
C VAL A 35 -17.20 20.24 -8.93
N GLU A 36 -17.98 20.43 -9.99
CA GLU A 36 -19.21 19.68 -10.24
C GLU A 36 -18.96 18.43 -11.08
N ARG A 37 -17.97 18.50 -11.99
CA ARG A 37 -17.60 17.41 -12.87
C ARG A 37 -16.10 17.43 -13.17
N VAL A 38 -15.51 16.25 -13.19
CA VAL A 38 -14.15 16.03 -13.67
C VAL A 38 -14.17 15.02 -14.82
N VAL A 39 -13.47 15.38 -15.89
CA VAL A 39 -13.20 14.51 -17.04
C VAL A 39 -11.70 14.31 -17.15
N LEU A 40 -11.27 13.06 -17.10
CA LEU A 40 -9.93 12.65 -17.47
C LEU A 40 -9.82 12.70 -18.99
N TRP A 41 -8.96 13.56 -19.50
CA TRP A 41 -8.63 13.65 -20.92
C TRP A 41 -7.36 12.84 -21.18
N ILE A 42 -7.48 11.65 -21.76
CA ILE A 42 -6.41 10.64 -21.79
C ILE A 42 -6.27 9.93 -23.13
N GLY A 43 -5.02 9.62 -23.53
CA GLY A 43 -4.75 9.00 -24.82
C GLY A 43 -3.34 8.44 -25.02
N ASP A 44 -3.14 7.70 -26.12
CA ASP A 44 -1.79 7.26 -26.51
C ASP A 44 -0.93 8.47 -26.93
N PRO A 45 0.30 8.59 -26.41
CA PRO A 45 1.17 9.72 -26.69
C PRO A 45 1.59 9.86 -28.16
N TYR A 46 1.41 8.82 -28.97
CA TYR A 46 1.86 8.75 -30.35
C TYR A 46 0.69 8.65 -31.34
N HIS A 47 -0.53 9.01 -30.92
CA HIS A 47 -1.68 9.13 -31.81
C HIS A 47 -1.88 10.59 -32.27
N TRP A 48 -1.47 10.87 -33.51
CA TRP A 48 -1.44 12.20 -34.11
C TRP A 48 -2.25 12.24 -35.41
N ALA A 49 -2.83 13.39 -35.73
CA ALA A 49 -3.49 13.61 -37.01
C ALA A 49 -2.46 13.59 -38.16
N GLU A 50 -2.91 13.23 -39.36
CA GLU A 50 -2.08 13.28 -40.56
C GLU A 50 -1.56 14.72 -40.79
N GLY A 51 -0.24 14.87 -41.00
CA GLY A 51 0.40 16.18 -41.17
C GLY A 51 0.63 16.97 -39.88
N GLY A 52 0.31 16.44 -38.70
CA GLY A 52 0.65 17.07 -37.42
C GLY A 52 2.18 17.20 -37.23
N LEU A 53 2.63 18.35 -36.74
CA LEU A 53 4.05 18.55 -36.45
C LEU A 53 4.49 17.71 -35.25
N ASP A 54 5.58 16.99 -35.49
CA ASP A 54 6.42 16.29 -34.53
C ASP A 54 5.99 14.87 -34.12
N GLY A 55 5.82 14.00 -35.13
CA GLY A 55 5.76 12.53 -35.02
C GLY A 55 6.99 11.85 -34.40
N GLY A 56 7.51 12.36 -33.29
CA GLY A 56 8.61 11.77 -32.55
C GLY A 56 9.15 12.59 -31.37
N ASN A 57 9.20 13.92 -31.45
CA ASN A 57 9.80 14.76 -30.40
C ASN A 57 8.73 15.41 -29.51
N LEU A 58 8.36 14.66 -28.45
CA LEU A 58 7.41 15.03 -27.40
C LEU A 58 7.78 16.32 -26.60
N GLY A 59 8.92 16.95 -26.88
CA GLY A 59 9.41 18.16 -26.23
C GLY A 59 9.41 19.42 -27.11
N GLY A 60 9.00 19.34 -28.38
CA GLY A 60 8.95 20.49 -29.28
C GLY A 60 7.87 21.51 -28.88
N SER A 61 8.22 22.80 -28.79
CA SER A 61 7.29 23.89 -28.46
C SER A 61 6.24 24.18 -29.54
N GLU A 62 6.40 23.59 -30.74
CA GLU A 62 5.51 23.77 -31.91
C GLU A 62 4.69 22.52 -32.26
N ALA A 63 4.77 21.48 -31.43
CA ALA A 63 4.01 20.25 -31.63
C ALA A 63 2.50 20.52 -31.57
N HIS A 64 1.77 20.10 -32.61
CA HIS A 64 0.32 20.31 -32.73
C HIS A 64 -0.34 19.15 -33.46
N GLY A 65 -1.65 19.00 -33.27
CA GLY A 65 -2.43 17.94 -33.92
C GLY A 65 -2.38 16.58 -33.22
N TRP A 66 -2.13 16.55 -31.91
CA TRP A 66 -2.38 15.35 -31.12
C TRP A 66 -3.89 15.10 -31.03
N VAL A 67 -4.31 13.88 -31.37
CA VAL A 67 -5.71 13.44 -31.42
C VAL A 67 -5.92 12.15 -30.62
N GLY A 68 -4.99 11.85 -29.71
CA GLY A 68 -5.06 10.66 -28.85
C GLY A 68 -6.12 10.75 -27.76
N GLY A 69 -6.58 11.96 -27.43
CA GLY A 69 -7.42 12.21 -26.26
C GLY A 69 -8.82 11.64 -26.38
N ASN A 70 -9.24 10.99 -25.31
CA ASN A 70 -10.59 10.51 -25.08
C ASN A 70 -11.08 11.07 -23.75
N GLU A 71 -12.37 11.36 -23.66
CA GLU A 71 -13.02 11.76 -22.42
C GLU A 71 -13.38 10.53 -21.59
N VAL A 72 -12.85 10.46 -20.37
CA VAL A 72 -13.23 9.48 -19.35
C VAL A 72 -13.80 10.26 -18.17
N LYS A 73 -15.08 10.06 -17.87
CA LYS A 73 -15.71 10.69 -16.70
C LYS A 73 -15.02 10.15 -15.43
N MET A 74 -14.62 11.04 -14.54
CA MET A 74 -14.17 10.64 -13.21
C MET A 74 -15.33 10.61 -12.22
N GLU A 75 -15.29 9.64 -11.31
CA GLU A 75 -16.25 9.48 -10.22
C GLU A 75 -15.74 10.17 -8.96
N LEU A 76 -16.66 10.70 -8.14
CA LEU A 76 -16.32 11.18 -6.81
C LEU A 76 -16.17 9.97 -5.87
N GLU A 77 -14.93 9.57 -5.59
CA GLU A 77 -14.58 8.38 -4.78
C GLU A 77 -14.77 8.66 -3.29
N GLY A 78 -14.58 9.92 -2.86
CA GLY A 78 -14.76 10.29 -1.46
C GLY A 78 -14.51 11.77 -1.19
N GLN A 79 -14.81 12.18 0.05
CA GLN A 79 -14.58 13.53 0.53
C GLN A 79 -13.86 13.48 1.88
N THR A 80 -12.88 14.36 2.05
CA THR A 80 -12.26 14.65 3.34
C THR A 80 -12.88 15.90 3.95
N GLU A 81 -12.28 16.42 5.02
CA GLU A 81 -12.70 17.69 5.60
C GLU A 81 -12.62 18.84 4.59
N HIS A 82 -11.59 18.86 3.74
CA HIS A 82 -11.27 19.99 2.86
C HIS A 82 -11.25 19.66 1.36
N HIS A 83 -11.28 18.38 0.98
CA HIS A 83 -11.08 17.99 -0.41
C HIS A 83 -12.09 16.98 -0.93
N ASP A 84 -12.37 17.08 -2.22
CA ASP A 84 -13.01 16.03 -3.02
C ASP A 84 -11.92 15.18 -3.69
N HIS A 85 -12.13 13.87 -3.70
CA HIS A 85 -11.24 12.89 -4.32
C HIS A 85 -11.96 12.25 -5.50
N TRP A 86 -11.39 12.41 -6.68
CA TRP A 86 -11.94 11.92 -7.93
C TRP A 86 -11.12 10.73 -8.41
N PHE A 87 -11.78 9.76 -9.02
CA PHE A 87 -11.18 8.52 -9.49
C PHE A 87 -11.62 8.18 -10.91
N ALA A 88 -10.69 7.65 -11.71
CA ALA A 88 -11.01 6.98 -12.96
C ALA A 88 -10.05 5.81 -13.22
N GLU A 89 -10.57 4.80 -13.89
CA GLU A 89 -9.83 3.72 -14.49
C GLU A 89 -9.73 3.92 -16.00
N PHE A 90 -8.61 3.50 -16.59
CA PHE A 90 -8.42 3.53 -18.04
C PHE A 90 -7.55 2.36 -18.48
N THR A 91 -7.92 1.71 -19.58
CA THR A 91 -7.14 0.64 -20.20
C THR A 91 -6.37 1.20 -21.40
N PRO A 92 -5.06 1.49 -21.28
CA PRO A 92 -4.31 2.10 -22.37
C PRO A 92 -4.11 1.09 -23.52
N PRO A 93 -4.56 1.39 -24.75
CA PRO A 93 -4.49 0.42 -25.86
C PRO A 93 -3.09 -0.09 -26.17
N LYS A 94 -2.06 0.72 -25.91
CA LYS A 94 -0.64 0.39 -26.09
C LYS A 94 0.15 0.44 -24.80
N ARG A 95 -0.50 0.35 -23.63
CA ARG A 95 0.10 0.44 -22.28
C ARG A 95 0.81 1.75 -21.98
N ARG A 96 0.55 2.82 -22.72
CA ARG A 96 1.22 4.14 -22.56
C ARG A 96 0.17 5.23 -22.61
N THR A 97 0.30 6.27 -21.79
CA THR A 97 -0.67 7.37 -21.79
C THR A 97 -0.04 8.74 -21.56
N ARG A 98 -0.65 9.74 -22.18
CA ARG A 98 -0.62 11.14 -21.75
C ARG A 98 -2.02 11.55 -21.31
N TYR A 99 -2.11 12.40 -20.29
CA TYR A 99 -3.40 12.83 -19.78
C TYR A 99 -3.39 14.18 -19.06
N GLY A 100 -4.56 14.82 -19.04
CA GLY A 100 -4.87 15.97 -18.21
C GLY A 100 -6.28 15.84 -17.62
N PHE A 101 -6.67 16.81 -16.81
CA PHE A 101 -7.97 16.82 -16.15
C PHE A 101 -8.76 18.05 -16.59
N ILE A 102 -9.92 17.85 -17.18
CA ILE A 102 -10.87 18.91 -17.46
C ILE A 102 -11.81 19.01 -16.26
N LEU A 103 -11.78 20.14 -15.57
CA LEU A 103 -12.61 20.41 -14.40
C LEU A 103 -13.68 21.42 -14.78
N GLU A 104 -14.91 21.12 -14.42
CA GLU A 104 -16.06 22.01 -14.56
C GLU A 104 -16.57 22.38 -13.17
N GLY A 105 -16.55 23.68 -12.88
CA GLY A 105 -17.02 24.25 -11.64
C GLY A 105 -18.36 24.97 -11.82
N LYS A 106 -18.78 25.63 -10.75
CA LYS A 106 -20.00 26.45 -10.74
C LYS A 106 -19.89 27.61 -11.75
N ASP A 107 -21.04 28.11 -12.19
CA ASP A 107 -21.18 29.28 -13.06
C ASP A 107 -20.46 29.16 -14.43
N GLY A 108 -20.32 27.93 -14.94
CA GLY A 108 -19.73 27.66 -16.25
C GLY A 108 -18.20 27.79 -16.29
N GLU A 109 -17.52 27.81 -15.14
CA GLU A 109 -16.07 27.71 -15.09
C GLU A 109 -15.61 26.37 -15.67
N LYS A 110 -14.66 26.42 -16.62
CA LYS A 110 -14.09 25.23 -17.25
C LYS A 110 -12.60 25.41 -17.45
N ILE A 111 -11.81 24.54 -16.83
CA ILE A 111 -10.34 24.58 -16.89
C ILE A 111 -9.79 23.22 -17.30
N ILE A 112 -8.61 23.22 -17.93
CA ILE A 112 -7.79 22.03 -18.09
C ILE A 112 -6.56 22.14 -17.19
N TYR A 113 -6.36 21.13 -16.35
CA TYR A 113 -5.22 20.97 -15.47
C TYR A 113 -4.28 19.93 -16.04
N GLY A 114 -3.07 20.36 -16.38
CA GLY A 114 -1.97 19.50 -16.81
C GLY A 114 -0.74 19.65 -15.90
N GLU A 115 0.32 18.96 -16.26
CA GLU A 115 1.60 18.92 -15.55
C GLU A 115 2.29 20.29 -15.48
N LYS A 116 2.18 21.11 -16.54
CA LYS A 116 2.92 22.38 -16.62
C LYS A 116 2.07 23.59 -16.24
N ARG A 117 0.77 23.56 -16.51
CA ARG A 117 -0.13 24.70 -16.32
C ARG A 117 -1.60 24.30 -16.21
N VAL A 118 -2.36 25.22 -15.61
CA VAL A 118 -3.82 25.23 -15.61
C VAL A 118 -4.29 26.30 -16.59
N VAL A 119 -5.17 25.97 -17.53
CA VAL A 119 -5.68 26.90 -18.55
C VAL A 119 -7.20 26.96 -18.51
N ASP A 120 -7.76 28.17 -18.66
CA ASP A 120 -9.19 28.38 -18.85
C ASP A 120 -9.56 28.03 -20.29
N ILE A 121 -10.52 27.12 -20.46
CA ILE A 121 -10.92 26.57 -21.75
C ILE A 121 -12.41 26.81 -22.01
N ARG A 122 -12.98 27.89 -21.46
CA ARG A 122 -14.37 28.29 -21.76
C ARG A 122 -14.56 28.73 -23.21
N ASP A 123 -13.54 29.29 -23.84
CA ASP A 123 -13.53 29.56 -25.28
C ASP A 123 -13.29 28.25 -26.05
N PRO A 124 -14.21 27.82 -26.94
CA PRO A 124 -14.05 26.57 -27.70
C PRO A 124 -12.76 26.49 -28.52
N LYS A 125 -12.25 27.61 -29.04
CA LYS A 125 -10.99 27.63 -29.80
C LYS A 125 -9.78 27.37 -28.90
N VAL A 126 -9.83 27.89 -27.68
CA VAL A 126 -8.79 27.65 -26.67
C VAL A 126 -8.88 26.20 -26.17
N ALA A 127 -10.09 25.69 -25.98
CA ALA A 127 -10.32 24.30 -25.61
C ALA A 127 -9.73 23.34 -26.65
N GLU A 128 -10.02 23.54 -27.94
CA GLU A 128 -9.46 22.74 -29.04
C GLU A 128 -7.92 22.77 -29.04
N ALA A 129 -7.33 23.97 -28.97
CA ALA A 129 -5.89 24.14 -28.97
C ALA A 129 -5.20 23.47 -27.77
N GLU A 130 -5.71 23.65 -26.55
CA GLU A 130 -5.11 23.07 -25.34
C GLU A 130 -5.37 21.57 -25.20
N CYS A 131 -6.52 21.06 -25.68
CA CYS A 131 -6.78 19.61 -25.68
C CYS A 131 -5.87 18.85 -26.65
N SER A 132 -5.39 19.50 -27.72
CA SER A 132 -4.37 18.96 -28.63
C SER A 132 -2.93 19.27 -28.20
N ASN A 133 -2.71 20.04 -27.12
CA ASN A 133 -1.38 20.41 -26.65
C ASN A 133 -0.82 19.40 -25.64
N ILE A 134 -0.31 18.28 -26.15
CA ILE A 134 0.24 17.19 -25.35
C ILE A 134 1.37 17.62 -24.41
N SER A 135 2.05 18.73 -24.70
CA SER A 135 3.20 19.21 -23.93
C SER A 135 2.83 19.62 -22.49
N ASN A 136 1.54 19.88 -22.23
CA ASN A 136 1.01 20.19 -20.90
C ASN A 136 0.56 18.93 -20.14
N PHE A 137 0.47 17.75 -20.75
CA PHE A 137 -0.16 16.59 -20.11
C PHE A 137 0.81 15.77 -19.27
N PHE A 138 0.32 15.27 -18.14
CA PHE A 138 0.97 14.24 -17.35
C PHE A 138 1.22 12.99 -18.19
N CYS A 139 2.15 12.15 -17.75
CA CYS A 139 2.56 10.96 -18.47
C CYS A 139 2.55 9.74 -17.55
N PHE A 140 1.92 8.65 -17.98
CA PHE A 140 2.18 7.32 -17.45
C PHE A 140 2.94 6.55 -18.55
N PRO A 141 4.29 6.47 -18.46
CA PRO A 141 5.11 6.14 -19.63
C PRO A 141 4.85 4.75 -20.20
N TYR A 142 4.73 3.75 -19.33
CA TYR A 142 4.46 2.37 -19.72
C TYR A 142 3.89 1.57 -18.55
N LEU A 143 2.84 0.79 -18.80
CA LEU A 143 2.29 -0.19 -17.86
C LEU A 143 3.12 -1.47 -17.94
N ASN A 144 4.17 -1.53 -17.13
CA ASN A 144 5.05 -2.68 -17.02
C ASN A 144 4.47 -3.73 -16.06
N PRO A 145 4.17 -4.95 -16.51
CA PRO A 145 3.61 -6.01 -15.65
C PRO A 145 4.44 -6.30 -14.38
N ARG A 146 5.76 -6.08 -14.42
CA ARG A 146 6.65 -6.32 -13.28
C ARG A 146 6.52 -5.27 -12.17
N ASP A 147 6.03 -4.08 -12.51
CA ASP A 147 5.88 -2.97 -11.58
C ASP A 147 4.47 -2.93 -10.97
N VAL A 148 3.58 -3.85 -11.38
CA VAL A 148 2.25 -4.03 -10.80
C VAL A 148 2.38 -4.61 -9.39
N LEU A 149 1.74 -3.98 -8.41
CA LEU A 149 1.71 -4.47 -7.04
C LEU A 149 0.87 -5.75 -6.96
N ASP A 150 1.52 -6.88 -6.74
CA ASP A 150 0.85 -8.16 -6.49
C ASP A 150 1.02 -8.59 -5.04
N THR A 151 -0.07 -8.50 -4.28
CA THR A 151 -0.12 -8.95 -2.88
C THR A 151 -0.74 -10.34 -2.79
N PRO A 152 -0.33 -11.17 -1.80
CA PRO A 152 -0.94 -12.49 -1.64
C PRO A 152 -2.44 -12.39 -1.35
N LYS A 153 -3.27 -12.90 -2.28
CA LYS A 153 -4.75 -12.77 -2.24
C LYS A 153 -5.42 -13.33 -0.99
N TRP A 154 -4.76 -14.23 -0.26
CA TRP A 154 -5.28 -14.76 0.98
C TRP A 154 -5.31 -13.72 2.11
N VAL A 155 -4.44 -12.69 2.07
CA VAL A 155 -4.36 -11.64 3.10
C VAL A 155 -5.65 -10.82 3.18
N GLU A 156 -6.30 -10.54 2.06
CA GLU A 156 -7.57 -9.79 1.99
C GLU A 156 -8.71 -10.47 2.79
N LYS A 157 -8.61 -11.78 2.99
CA LYS A 157 -9.58 -12.61 3.73
C LYS A 157 -9.05 -13.06 5.08
N THR A 158 -7.92 -12.50 5.52
CA THR A 158 -7.26 -12.89 6.77
C THR A 158 -7.66 -11.98 7.91
N VAL A 159 -8.17 -12.57 8.99
CA VAL A 159 -8.37 -11.93 10.29
C VAL A 159 -7.21 -12.36 11.18
N TRP A 160 -6.35 -11.39 11.51
CA TRP A 160 -5.13 -11.62 12.28
C TRP A 160 -5.39 -11.57 13.79
N TYR A 161 -4.71 -12.43 14.53
CA TYR A 161 -4.60 -12.39 15.98
C TYR A 161 -3.14 -12.22 16.38
N GLN A 162 -2.83 -11.13 17.08
CA GLN A 162 -1.47 -10.89 17.59
C GLN A 162 -1.26 -11.66 18.89
N ILE A 163 -0.15 -12.40 18.96
CA ILE A 163 0.23 -13.21 20.10
C ILE A 163 1.56 -12.68 20.65
N PHE A 164 1.54 -12.31 21.93
CA PHE A 164 2.74 -12.12 22.74
C PHE A 164 3.02 -13.43 23.49
N PRO A 165 3.95 -14.29 23.04
CA PRO A 165 4.01 -15.69 23.45
C PRO A 165 4.15 -15.86 24.97
N GLU A 166 5.01 -15.06 25.58
CA GLU A 166 5.34 -15.06 27.02
C GLU A 166 4.11 -14.87 27.93
N ARG A 167 2.99 -14.36 27.38
CA ARG A 167 1.75 -14.05 28.12
C ARG A 167 0.50 -14.72 27.57
N PHE A 168 0.61 -15.53 26.52
CA PHE A 168 -0.56 -16.11 25.88
C PHE A 168 -1.07 -17.37 26.60
N ALA A 169 -0.19 -18.35 26.76
CA ALA A 169 -0.45 -19.56 27.55
C ALA A 169 0.87 -20.25 27.91
N ASN A 170 1.01 -20.69 29.16
CA ASN A 170 2.09 -21.59 29.59
C ASN A 170 1.64 -23.04 29.37
N GLY A 171 2.17 -23.69 28.35
CA GLY A 171 1.86 -25.07 28.00
C GLY A 171 2.89 -26.05 28.55
N ARG A 172 4.12 -25.62 28.77
CA ARG A 172 5.23 -26.43 29.27
C ARG A 172 5.97 -25.68 30.39
N PRO A 173 5.51 -25.79 31.64
CA PRO A 173 6.15 -25.15 32.78
C PRO A 173 7.63 -25.53 32.97
N GLU A 174 8.04 -26.70 32.48
CA GLU A 174 9.41 -27.21 32.58
C GLU A 174 10.44 -26.46 31.73
N ILE A 175 9.99 -25.69 30.72
CA ILE A 175 10.87 -24.81 29.91
C ILE A 175 10.71 -23.33 30.29
N SER A 176 9.90 -23.01 31.30
CA SER A 176 9.73 -21.63 31.75
C SER A 176 11.05 -21.05 32.30
N PRO A 177 11.32 -19.74 32.12
CA PRO A 177 12.50 -19.08 32.68
C PRO A 177 12.58 -19.22 34.21
N GLU A 178 13.78 -19.06 34.77
CA GLU A 178 13.89 -18.96 36.23
C GLU A 178 13.17 -17.71 36.77
N GLY A 179 12.52 -17.84 37.93
CA GLY A 179 11.86 -16.71 38.58
C GLY A 179 10.51 -16.30 37.98
N VAL A 180 9.87 -17.16 37.16
CA VAL A 180 8.50 -16.90 36.68
C VAL A 180 7.54 -16.63 37.82
N GLN A 181 6.70 -15.61 37.63
CA GLN A 181 5.64 -15.22 38.54
C GLN A 181 4.37 -16.05 38.26
N PRO A 182 3.46 -16.15 39.24
CA PRO A 182 2.16 -16.80 39.02
C PRO A 182 1.44 -16.23 37.80
N TRP A 183 0.81 -17.09 37.01
CA TRP A 183 0.08 -16.68 35.81
C TRP A 183 -1.02 -15.65 36.16
N GLY A 184 -1.06 -14.55 35.42
CA GLY A 184 -2.01 -13.45 35.68
C GLY A 184 -1.53 -12.42 36.72
N THR A 185 -0.28 -12.51 37.18
CA THR A 185 0.38 -11.40 37.90
C THR A 185 0.39 -10.15 37.01
N ASP A 186 0.33 -8.95 37.59
CA ASP A 186 0.42 -7.73 36.81
C ASP A 186 1.76 -7.68 36.05
N PRO A 187 1.75 -7.44 34.72
CA PRO A 187 2.97 -7.44 33.93
C PRO A 187 3.81 -6.21 34.26
N ASP A 188 5.12 -6.43 34.39
CA ASP A 188 6.13 -5.38 34.44
C ASP A 188 7.18 -5.59 33.32
N PRO A 189 8.09 -4.64 33.07
CA PRO A 189 9.05 -4.75 31.98
C PRO A 189 10.00 -5.95 32.07
N PHE A 190 10.16 -6.57 33.24
CA PHE A 190 11.20 -7.56 33.52
C PHE A 190 10.65 -8.93 33.92
N ASN A 191 9.41 -9.01 34.41
CA ASN A 191 8.84 -10.26 34.88
C ASN A 191 8.53 -11.24 33.74
N PHE A 192 8.50 -12.52 34.10
CA PHE A 192 8.13 -13.63 33.24
C PHE A 192 6.95 -14.39 33.86
N MET A 193 6.08 -14.94 33.03
CA MET A 193 4.96 -15.82 33.39
C MET A 193 5.06 -17.20 32.71
N GLY A 194 6.04 -17.37 31.82
CA GLY A 194 6.40 -18.66 31.23
C GLY A 194 5.51 -19.06 30.06
N GLY A 195 4.91 -18.11 29.35
CA GLY A 195 4.16 -18.42 28.15
C GLY A 195 5.06 -18.95 27.03
N ASP A 196 4.58 -19.91 26.25
CA ASP A 196 5.38 -20.65 25.27
C ASP A 196 4.56 -21.07 24.04
N LEU A 197 5.24 -21.56 22.99
CA LEU A 197 4.56 -21.93 21.74
C LEU A 197 3.73 -23.22 21.86
N TRP A 198 4.01 -24.09 22.83
CA TRP A 198 3.16 -25.25 23.10
C TRP A 198 1.82 -24.82 23.70
N GLY A 199 1.82 -23.83 24.59
CA GLY A 199 0.60 -23.21 25.10
C GLY A 199 -0.21 -22.56 23.97
N VAL A 200 0.45 -21.99 22.96
CA VAL A 200 -0.25 -21.51 21.75
C VAL A 200 -0.91 -22.66 21.00
N ILE A 201 -0.20 -23.79 20.79
CA ILE A 201 -0.76 -24.99 20.16
C ILE A 201 -2.00 -25.48 20.91
N ASP A 202 -1.92 -25.54 22.24
CA ASP A 202 -3.00 -25.98 23.12
C ASP A 202 -4.24 -25.05 23.06
N LYS A 203 -4.10 -23.84 22.51
CA LYS A 203 -5.17 -22.84 22.34
C LYS A 203 -5.57 -22.60 20.88
N LEU A 204 -5.06 -23.37 19.92
CA LEU A 204 -5.44 -23.21 18.51
C LEU A 204 -6.93 -23.46 18.27
N ASP A 205 -7.57 -24.34 19.03
CA ASP A 205 -9.01 -24.59 18.89
C ASP A 205 -9.83 -23.37 19.35
N TYR A 206 -9.41 -22.71 20.44
CA TYR A 206 -10.00 -21.43 20.86
C TYR A 206 -9.87 -20.34 19.77
N LEU A 207 -8.70 -20.24 19.14
CA LEU A 207 -8.47 -19.29 18.06
C LEU A 207 -9.30 -19.62 16.82
N GLN A 208 -9.50 -20.92 16.53
CA GLN A 208 -10.35 -21.37 15.44
C GLN A 208 -11.82 -21.03 15.70
N ASP A 209 -12.30 -21.27 16.92
CA ASP A 209 -13.66 -20.94 17.34
C ASP A 209 -13.92 -19.42 17.32
N LEU A 210 -12.91 -18.61 17.64
CA LEU A 210 -12.97 -17.15 17.50
C LEU A 210 -13.10 -16.71 16.03
N GLY A 211 -12.71 -17.56 15.08
CA GLY A 211 -12.78 -17.30 13.64
C GLY A 211 -11.52 -16.66 13.04
N VAL A 212 -10.40 -16.64 13.77
CA VAL A 212 -9.14 -16.09 13.23
C VAL A 212 -8.44 -17.12 12.33
N ASN A 213 -7.83 -16.63 11.26
CA ASN A 213 -7.13 -17.46 10.27
C ASN A 213 -5.72 -16.91 9.92
N GLY A 214 -5.22 -15.98 10.73
CA GLY A 214 -3.83 -15.52 10.72
C GLY A 214 -3.31 -15.28 12.13
N LEU A 215 -2.12 -15.77 12.42
CA LEU A 215 -1.43 -15.59 13.69
C LEU A 215 -0.19 -14.72 13.45
N TYR A 216 -0.10 -13.61 14.16
CA TYR A 216 1.07 -12.74 14.15
C TYR A 216 1.77 -12.84 15.50
N PHE A 217 3.04 -13.24 15.51
CA PHE A 217 3.81 -13.36 16.74
C PHE A 217 4.72 -12.14 16.91
N CYS A 218 4.71 -11.55 18.11
CA CYS A 218 5.86 -10.79 18.62
C CYS A 218 7.14 -11.66 18.56
N PRO A 219 8.34 -11.07 18.70
CA PRO A 219 9.59 -11.81 18.47
C PRO A 219 9.68 -13.11 19.26
N ILE A 220 10.08 -14.19 18.58
CA ILE A 220 10.21 -15.53 19.15
C ILE A 220 11.66 -16.04 19.16
N PHE A 221 12.58 -15.31 18.54
CA PHE A 221 13.98 -15.69 18.46
C PHE A 221 14.68 -15.50 19.80
N THR A 222 15.79 -16.21 19.98
CA THR A 222 16.53 -16.24 21.24
C THR A 222 16.95 -14.83 21.65
N ALA A 223 16.56 -14.40 22.85
CA ALA A 223 16.80 -13.07 23.39
C ALA A 223 16.69 -13.08 24.93
N ASN A 224 17.14 -12.01 25.61
CA ASN A 224 17.17 -11.99 27.06
C ASN A 224 15.86 -11.49 27.68
N ALA A 225 15.27 -10.44 27.11
CA ALA A 225 14.05 -9.86 27.67
C ALA A 225 12.79 -10.73 27.40
N ASN A 226 11.74 -10.50 28.18
CA ASN A 226 10.43 -11.15 27.97
C ASN A 226 9.81 -10.82 26.60
N HIS A 227 10.10 -9.63 26.05
CA HIS A 227 9.59 -9.16 24.77
C HIS A 227 10.46 -9.56 23.57
N LYS A 228 11.70 -10.00 23.80
CA LYS A 228 12.63 -10.54 22.81
C LYS A 228 12.99 -9.65 21.62
N TYR A 229 12.94 -8.33 21.78
CA TYR A 229 13.39 -7.38 20.75
C TYR A 229 14.92 -7.17 20.78
N ASP A 230 15.56 -7.55 21.88
CA ASP A 230 17.00 -7.60 22.10
C ASP A 230 17.61 -8.91 21.57
N THR A 231 17.37 -9.23 20.29
CA THR A 231 17.72 -10.53 19.70
C THR A 231 19.20 -10.88 19.88
N VAL A 232 19.48 -12.07 20.41
CA VAL A 232 20.81 -12.65 20.56
C VAL A 232 21.14 -13.56 19.38
N ASP A 233 20.20 -14.43 18.99
CA ASP A 233 20.33 -15.37 17.87
C ASP A 233 19.06 -15.46 17.03
N TYR A 234 19.15 -15.00 15.77
CA TYR A 234 18.07 -15.02 14.78
C TYR A 234 17.79 -16.40 14.17
N TYR A 235 18.69 -17.38 14.36
CA TYR A 235 18.56 -18.70 13.73
C TYR A 235 17.77 -19.69 14.58
N ASN A 236 17.60 -19.41 15.87
CA ASN A 236 16.93 -20.30 16.80
C ASN A 236 15.82 -19.58 17.55
N VAL A 237 14.63 -20.19 17.53
CA VAL A 237 13.54 -19.85 18.44
C VAL A 237 14.02 -20.03 19.87
N ASP A 238 13.63 -19.11 20.75
CA ASP A 238 14.07 -19.09 22.14
C ASP A 238 13.77 -20.43 22.83
N PRO A 239 14.72 -20.98 23.60
CA PRO A 239 14.53 -22.25 24.29
C PRO A 239 13.34 -22.22 25.25
N HIS A 240 13.05 -21.08 25.89
CA HIS A 240 11.91 -20.94 26.80
C HIS A 240 10.56 -20.90 26.07
N PHE A 241 10.58 -20.70 24.76
CA PHE A 241 9.40 -20.82 23.88
C PHE A 241 9.29 -22.21 23.24
N GLY A 242 10.21 -23.13 23.54
CA GLY A 242 10.21 -24.52 23.07
C GLY A 242 11.05 -24.77 21.82
N GLY A 243 11.83 -23.77 21.38
CA GLY A 243 12.77 -23.90 20.26
C GLY A 243 12.13 -24.20 18.90
N ASN A 244 12.98 -24.55 17.94
CA ASN A 244 12.57 -24.78 16.56
C ASN A 244 11.57 -25.95 16.43
N GLU A 245 11.59 -26.89 17.35
CA GLU A 245 10.65 -28.02 17.39
C GLU A 245 9.22 -27.56 17.68
N ALA A 246 9.03 -26.75 18.72
CA ALA A 246 7.73 -26.18 19.06
C ALA A 246 7.20 -25.31 17.91
N PHE A 247 8.05 -24.48 17.31
CA PHE A 247 7.65 -23.64 16.18
C PHE A 247 7.22 -24.47 14.96
N LYS A 248 7.96 -25.52 14.61
CA LYS A 248 7.59 -26.43 13.53
C LYS A 248 6.25 -27.12 13.79
N ALA A 249 6.01 -27.57 15.02
CA ALA A 249 4.73 -28.16 15.43
C ALA A 249 3.59 -27.15 15.32
N LEU A 250 3.79 -25.92 15.82
CA LEU A 250 2.83 -24.83 15.76
C LEU A 250 2.42 -24.50 14.33
N VAL A 251 3.38 -24.29 13.44
CA VAL A 251 3.09 -24.00 12.02
C VAL A 251 2.29 -25.13 11.39
N LYS A 252 2.65 -26.39 11.68
CA LYS A 252 1.92 -27.56 11.17
C LYS A 252 0.47 -27.60 11.66
N GLU A 253 0.23 -27.39 12.95
CA GLU A 253 -1.09 -27.44 13.56
C GLU A 253 -1.96 -26.22 13.19
N ALA A 254 -1.36 -25.04 13.06
CA ALA A 254 -2.02 -23.83 12.55
C ALA A 254 -2.47 -24.03 11.10
N HIS A 255 -1.58 -24.54 10.23
CA HIS A 255 -1.90 -24.79 8.82
C HIS A 255 -3.02 -25.82 8.63
N LYS A 256 -3.10 -26.86 9.48
CA LYS A 256 -4.23 -27.82 9.47
C LYS A 256 -5.58 -27.15 9.72
N ARG A 257 -5.59 -26.04 10.45
CA ARG A 257 -6.78 -25.24 10.77
C ARG A 257 -7.03 -24.10 9.77
N GLY A 258 -6.25 -24.05 8.69
CA GLY A 258 -6.33 -22.98 7.70
C GLY A 258 -5.75 -21.65 8.19
N MET A 259 -5.01 -21.64 9.31
CA MET A 259 -4.38 -20.44 9.84
C MET A 259 -3.02 -20.19 9.17
N LYS A 260 -2.70 -18.93 8.90
CA LYS A 260 -1.38 -18.47 8.46
C LYS A 260 -0.53 -18.07 9.66
N VAL A 261 0.79 -18.13 9.54
CA VAL A 261 1.73 -17.72 10.59
C VAL A 261 2.66 -16.64 10.05
N MET A 262 2.75 -15.52 10.76
CA MET A 262 3.64 -14.40 10.48
C MET A 262 4.54 -14.13 11.70
N LEU A 263 5.82 -13.93 11.45
CA LEU A 263 6.82 -13.61 12.47
C LEU A 263 7.21 -12.14 12.44
N ASP A 264 7.52 -11.59 13.61
CA ASP A 264 8.20 -10.32 13.76
C ASP A 264 9.70 -10.47 13.43
N ALA A 265 10.20 -9.61 12.54
CA ALA A 265 11.58 -9.60 12.08
C ALA A 265 12.27 -8.31 12.55
N VAL A 266 13.06 -8.42 13.62
CA VAL A 266 13.72 -7.28 14.28
C VAL A 266 15.04 -6.92 13.59
N PHE A 267 15.00 -6.50 12.33
CA PHE A 267 16.24 -6.24 11.57
C PHE A 267 16.86 -4.86 11.79
N ASN A 268 16.14 -3.96 12.45
CA ASN A 268 16.61 -2.59 12.65
C ASN A 268 17.72 -2.48 13.72
N HIS A 269 17.74 -3.39 14.70
CA HIS A 269 18.67 -3.38 15.83
C HIS A 269 18.93 -4.81 16.33
N ILE A 270 19.87 -4.99 17.26
CA ILE A 270 20.23 -6.28 17.83
C ILE A 270 20.41 -6.16 19.35
N GLY A 271 20.34 -7.26 20.08
CA GLY A 271 20.64 -7.29 21.51
C GLY A 271 22.13 -7.07 21.79
N ASP A 272 22.42 -6.43 22.91
CA ASP A 272 23.79 -6.13 23.36
C ASP A 272 24.58 -7.38 23.79
N GLN A 273 23.90 -8.51 24.01
CA GLN A 273 24.51 -9.82 24.27
C GLN A 273 24.66 -10.66 23.00
N SER A 274 24.31 -10.16 21.82
CA SER A 274 24.52 -10.89 20.59
C SER A 274 26.02 -11.08 20.31
N PRO A 275 26.48 -12.26 19.86
CA PRO A 275 27.86 -12.43 19.41
C PRO A 275 28.25 -11.41 18.32
N LEU A 276 27.31 -11.07 17.43
CA LEU A 276 27.51 -10.05 16.41
C LEU A 276 27.68 -8.64 16.96
N TRP A 277 27.31 -8.38 18.22
CA TRP A 277 27.58 -7.10 18.89
C TRP A 277 28.88 -7.15 19.68
N LEU A 278 29.16 -8.28 20.35
CA LEU A 278 30.32 -8.45 21.21
C LEU A 278 31.65 -8.67 20.46
N GLU A 279 31.59 -9.15 19.21
CA GLU A 279 32.78 -9.40 18.37
C GLU A 279 33.25 -8.18 17.56
N TRP A 280 32.58 -7.02 17.70
CA TRP A 280 33.01 -5.74 17.11
C TRP A 280 33.96 -4.98 18.04
#